data_AF-A0A2A4I7U4-F1
#
_entry.id   AF-A0A2A4I7U4-F1
#
_cell.length_a   1.000
_cell.length_b   1.000
_cell.length_c   1.000
_cell.angle_alpha   90.00
_cell.angle_beta   90.00
_cell.angle_gamma   90.00
#
_symmetry.space_group_name_H-M   'P 1'
#
loop_
_entity.id
_entity.type
_entity.pdbx_description
1 polymer ?
#
loop_
_entity_poly.entity_id
_entity_poly.type
_entity_poly.pdbx_seq_one_letter_code
_entity_poly.pdbx_strand_id
1 'polypeptide(L)'
;MRWGATAAIGMVATIAMRAVSAQAVSAETVRGTAQIAGVDSAVELQTGEGIGDVRYRPLAGGAAWTSVPLDTLAPVIAILADQRLAFLHEAITRWAGDDLSLLRDAMIARTRAAWEAGRAGARAGQPSQGAVRTRTRALLQYATALRDAGRWPEAIALLRQERDANPLKGEWDRSEWSSVSLAIAGAQAEQGRLDDAVATLDDAAARLDASPYAINADLQAASMLAMAGRYEAASRHFDRAEHAFAPLAKRAQVVPGAMVQFDTVRACVLHGLGRTAEAAALLARIDQAAAPESRRYAPPPNRVLLERAAICMKDATALAHVWRRDLERLPVGSVMLVTVQPGFRQPYYDAATLERARAILGAPPPLRILPDRYAPALNSWR
;
A
#
# COMPACT_ATOMS: atom_id res chain seq x y z
N MET A 1 -49.36 41.29 -31.58
CA MET A 1 -49.36 40.63 -30.25
C MET A 1 -47.91 40.51 -29.79
N ARG A 2 -47.55 41.27 -28.75
CA ARG A 2 -46.29 41.17 -27.99
C ARG A 2 -46.31 39.90 -27.13
N TRP A 3 -45.13 39.41 -26.74
CA TRP A 3 -44.69 38.74 -25.48
C TRP A 3 -43.45 37.91 -25.92
N GLY A 4 -42.23 38.04 -25.41
CA GLY A 4 -41.70 38.70 -24.23
C GLY A 4 -40.52 37.84 -23.77
N ALA A 5 -39.29 38.31 -23.97
CA ALA A 5 -38.07 37.64 -23.51
C ALA A 5 -37.94 37.78 -21.99
N THR A 6 -37.76 36.66 -21.28
CA THR A 6 -37.40 36.63 -19.86
C THR A 6 -35.96 36.12 -19.73
N ALA A 7 -35.05 37.06 -19.48
CA ALA A 7 -33.70 36.78 -19.02
C ALA A 7 -33.74 36.37 -17.54
N ALA A 8 -33.27 35.16 -17.23
CA ALA A 8 -33.02 34.74 -15.85
C ALA A 8 -31.61 35.19 -15.45
N ILE A 9 -31.54 36.23 -14.62
CA ILE A 9 -30.31 36.68 -13.95
C ILE A 9 -30.05 35.69 -12.82
N GLY A 10 -29.19 34.71 -13.07
CA GLY A 10 -28.63 33.84 -12.04
C GLY A 10 -27.52 34.58 -11.31
N MET A 11 -27.81 35.04 -10.09
CA MET A 11 -26.84 35.63 -9.17
C MET A 11 -25.82 34.55 -8.79
N VAL A 12 -24.65 34.54 -9.44
CA VAL A 12 -23.52 33.71 -9.02
C VAL A 12 -22.95 34.36 -7.76
N ALA A 13 -23.34 33.85 -6.60
CA ALA A 13 -22.66 34.14 -5.35
C ALA A 13 -21.26 33.53 -5.43
N THR A 14 -20.28 34.35 -5.82
CA THR A 14 -18.85 34.04 -5.69
C THR A 14 -18.56 33.94 -4.20
N ILE A 15 -18.70 32.74 -3.63
CA ILE A 15 -18.07 32.43 -2.36
C ILE A 15 -16.58 32.44 -2.67
N ALA A 16 -15.94 33.58 -2.40
CA ALA A 16 -14.51 33.66 -2.31
C ALA A 16 -14.09 32.72 -1.17
N MET A 17 -13.75 31.48 -1.52
CA MET A 17 -12.94 30.64 -0.65
C MET A 17 -11.68 31.45 -0.37
N ARG A 18 -11.57 32.01 0.85
CA ARG A 18 -10.30 32.49 1.35
C ARG A 18 -9.34 31.32 1.19
N ALA A 19 -8.36 31.47 0.29
CA ALA A 19 -7.19 30.62 0.29
C ALA A 19 -6.64 30.70 1.72
N VAL A 20 -6.80 29.62 2.48
CA VAL A 20 -6.00 29.41 3.68
C VAL A 20 -4.58 29.43 3.16
N SER A 21 -3.86 30.50 3.44
CA SER A 21 -2.43 30.58 3.18
C SER A 21 -1.81 29.42 3.94
N ALA A 22 -1.49 28.34 3.24
CA ALA A 22 -0.62 27.31 3.77
C ALA A 22 0.64 28.04 4.19
N GLN A 23 0.86 28.17 5.50
CA GLN A 23 2.14 28.62 6.01
C GLN A 23 3.17 27.67 5.42
N ALA A 24 4.00 28.19 4.52
CA ALA A 24 5.08 27.42 3.92
C ALA A 24 5.97 26.97 5.06
N VAL A 25 5.86 25.70 5.45
CA VAL A 25 6.78 25.12 6.42
C VAL A 25 8.16 25.20 5.77
N SER A 26 9.07 25.96 6.38
CA SER A 26 10.43 26.14 5.88
C SER A 26 11.12 24.78 5.77
N ALA A 27 11.80 24.54 4.65
CA ALA A 27 12.62 23.36 4.46
C ALA A 27 13.62 23.21 5.62
N GLU A 28 13.51 22.10 6.36
CA GLU A 28 14.36 21.78 7.52
C GLU A 28 15.27 20.59 7.16
N THR A 29 16.53 20.65 7.57
CA THR A 29 17.47 19.53 7.50
C THR A 29 17.93 19.15 8.89
N VAL A 30 17.65 17.92 9.30
CA VAL A 30 18.07 17.37 10.60
C VAL A 30 19.04 16.22 10.35
N ARG A 31 20.16 16.21 11.08
CA ARG A 31 21.20 15.17 10.97
C ARG A 31 21.44 14.52 12.33
N GLY A 32 21.74 13.23 12.31
CA GLY A 32 22.09 12.48 13.50
C GLY A 32 22.72 11.14 13.14
N THR A 33 22.88 10.29 14.14
CA THR A 33 23.36 8.92 13.99
C THR A 33 22.37 7.94 14.60
N ALA A 34 22.29 6.75 14.01
CA ALA A 34 21.43 5.67 14.49
C ALA A 34 22.01 4.30 14.10
N GLN A 35 21.66 3.27 14.86
CA GLN A 35 22.01 1.87 14.58
C GLN A 35 21.04 1.25 13.57
N ILE A 36 21.40 1.22 12.29
CA ILE A 36 20.55 0.68 11.22
C ILE A 36 21.08 -0.69 10.82
N ALA A 37 20.21 -1.72 10.93
CA ALA A 37 20.58 -3.12 10.69
C ALA A 37 21.87 -3.57 11.42
N GLY A 38 22.05 -3.11 12.66
CA GLY A 38 23.21 -3.42 13.49
C GLY A 38 24.49 -2.65 13.15
N VAL A 39 24.41 -1.60 12.33
CA VAL A 39 25.56 -0.78 11.94
C VAL A 39 25.30 0.70 12.27
N ASP A 40 26.29 1.35 12.90
CA ASP A 40 26.26 2.80 13.09
C ASP A 40 26.17 3.51 11.75
N SER A 41 25.13 4.30 11.58
CA SER A 41 24.80 4.96 10.34
C SER A 41 24.60 6.46 10.56
N ALA A 42 25.10 7.27 9.63
CA ALA A 42 24.66 8.65 9.50
C ALA A 42 23.24 8.66 8.93
N VAL A 43 22.38 9.51 9.48
CA VAL A 43 21.00 9.67 9.04
C VAL A 43 20.71 11.16 8.87
N GLU A 44 20.01 11.49 7.79
CA GLU A 44 19.60 12.84 7.47
C GLU A 44 18.14 12.86 7.03
N LEU A 45 17.35 13.73 7.67
CA LEU A 45 16.02 14.12 7.22
C LEU A 45 16.16 15.42 6.42
N GLN A 46 15.55 15.45 5.25
CA GLN A 46 15.32 16.66 4.47
C GLN A 46 13.82 16.82 4.29
N THR A 47 13.27 17.95 4.69
CA THR A 47 11.87 18.30 4.46
C THR A 47 11.78 19.44 3.45
N GLY A 48 10.71 19.45 2.67
CA GLY A 48 10.39 20.49 1.70
C GLY A 48 8.88 20.69 1.61
N GLU A 49 8.46 21.38 0.56
CA GLU A 49 7.04 21.70 0.35
C GLU A 49 6.23 20.44 0.02
N GLY A 50 5.62 19.86 1.05
CA GLY A 50 4.76 18.67 0.93
C GLY A 50 5.49 17.35 0.63
N ILE A 51 6.83 17.35 0.59
CA ILE A 51 7.64 16.14 0.41
C ILE A 51 8.83 16.16 1.39
N GLY A 52 9.27 14.98 1.80
CA GLY A 52 10.52 14.82 2.56
C GLY A 52 11.28 13.58 2.11
N ASP A 53 12.50 13.44 2.61
CA ASP A 53 13.34 12.26 2.41
C ASP A 53 14.12 11.98 3.70
N VAL A 54 14.14 10.73 4.14
CA VAL A 54 15.13 10.26 5.10
C VAL A 54 16.16 9.45 4.35
N ARG A 55 17.41 9.90 4.40
CA ARG A 55 18.55 9.17 3.85
C ARG A 55 19.46 8.67 4.94
N TYR A 56 20.05 7.50 4.75
CA TYR A 56 21.00 6.92 5.67
C TYR A 56 22.15 6.21 4.95
N ARG A 57 23.30 6.12 5.61
CA ARG A 57 24.44 5.30 5.18
C ARG A 57 25.27 4.83 6.39
N PRO A 58 25.89 3.65 6.34
CA PRO A 58 26.93 3.25 7.29
C PRO A 58 28.00 4.33 7.45
N LEU A 59 28.44 4.57 8.69
CA LEU A 59 29.57 5.46 8.97
C LEU A 59 30.88 4.87 8.46
N ALA A 60 31.02 3.54 8.52
CA ALA A 60 32.16 2.80 7.99
C ALA A 60 31.93 2.41 6.52
N GLY A 61 33.01 2.40 5.72
CA GLY A 61 33.03 1.72 4.42
C GLY A 61 32.52 2.52 3.22
N GLY A 62 32.29 3.84 3.33
CA GLY A 62 32.04 4.71 2.18
C GLY A 62 30.79 4.36 1.35
N ALA A 63 29.84 3.62 1.93
CA ALA A 63 28.62 3.19 1.26
C ALA A 63 27.79 4.38 0.76
N ALA A 64 27.09 4.16 -0.35
CA ALA A 64 26.16 5.15 -0.91
C ALA A 64 24.98 5.41 0.04
N TRP A 65 24.44 6.62 -0.02
CA TRP A 65 23.20 6.96 0.68
C TRP A 65 22.04 6.12 0.14
N THR A 66 21.28 5.54 1.07
CA THR A 66 19.97 4.95 0.78
C THR A 66 18.90 5.96 1.18
N SER A 67 17.92 6.21 0.31
CA SER A 67 16.84 7.17 0.54
C SER A 67 15.49 6.49 0.74
N VAL A 68 14.72 7.02 1.68
CA VAL A 68 13.34 6.65 2.00
C VAL A 68 12.47 7.89 1.79
N PRO A 69 11.71 7.95 0.67
CA PRO A 69 10.86 9.10 0.40
C PRO A 69 9.73 9.17 1.43
N LEU A 70 9.48 10.38 1.92
CA LEU A 70 8.39 10.74 2.82
C LEU A 70 7.30 11.46 2.03
N ASP A 71 6.80 10.83 0.98
CA ASP A 71 5.75 11.36 0.13
C ASP A 71 4.38 10.73 0.41
N THR A 72 4.33 9.70 1.26
CA THR A 72 3.15 8.99 1.72
C THR A 72 3.18 8.82 3.24
N LEU A 73 2.05 8.44 3.83
CA LEU A 73 1.91 8.35 5.29
C LEU A 73 2.70 7.19 5.90
N ALA A 74 2.70 6.03 5.24
CA ALA A 74 3.25 4.81 5.84
C ALA A 74 4.74 4.91 6.22
N PRO A 75 5.65 5.44 5.36
CA PRO A 75 7.04 5.68 5.74
C PRO A 75 7.19 6.66 6.93
N VAL A 76 6.35 7.69 6.99
CA VAL A 76 6.38 8.72 8.05
C VAL A 76 5.93 8.13 9.38
N ILE A 77 4.83 7.38 9.38
CA ILE A 77 4.33 6.64 10.55
C ILE A 77 5.40 5.64 11.02
N ALA A 78 6.01 4.89 10.10
CA ALA A 78 7.07 3.94 10.43
C ALA A 78 8.28 4.62 11.09
N ILE A 79 8.70 5.81 10.63
CA ILE A 79 9.81 6.55 11.24
C ILE A 79 9.43 7.09 12.63
N LEU A 80 8.20 7.58 12.81
CA LEU A 80 7.70 8.01 14.12
C LEU A 80 7.61 6.86 15.13
N ALA A 81 7.40 5.64 14.64
CA ALA A 81 7.36 4.39 15.39
C ALA A 81 8.74 3.75 15.63
N ASP A 82 9.82 4.33 15.09
CA ASP A 82 11.19 3.85 15.26
C ASP A 82 11.93 4.69 16.31
N GLN A 83 12.23 4.08 17.47
CA GLN A 83 12.91 4.77 18.57
C GLN A 83 14.35 5.15 18.23
N ARG A 84 14.99 4.48 17.26
CA ARG A 84 16.35 4.83 16.81
C ARG A 84 16.38 6.19 16.12
N LEU A 85 15.24 6.62 15.59
CA LEU A 85 15.06 7.84 14.83
C LEU A 85 14.37 8.94 15.66
N ALA A 86 14.40 8.83 17.00
CA ALA A 86 13.71 9.75 17.89
C ALA A 86 14.12 11.22 17.70
N PHE A 87 15.37 11.48 17.33
CA PHE A 87 15.89 12.82 17.04
C PHE A 87 15.24 13.47 15.80
N LEU A 88 14.53 12.71 14.96
CA LEU A 88 13.79 13.23 13.80
C LEU A 88 12.34 13.60 14.13
N HIS A 89 11.80 13.11 15.25
CA HIS A 89 10.35 13.13 15.51
C HIS A 89 9.79 14.55 15.60
N GLU A 90 10.50 15.48 16.24
CA GLU A 90 10.05 16.86 16.39
C GLU A 90 9.97 17.59 15.05
N ALA A 91 10.99 17.44 14.21
CA ALA A 91 11.02 18.01 12.86
C ALA A 91 9.94 17.41 11.96
N ILE A 92 9.74 16.09 12.02
CA ILE A 92 8.64 15.43 11.29
C ILE A 92 7.29 15.95 11.78
N THR A 93 7.10 16.14 13.09
CA THR A 93 5.82 16.63 13.64
C THR A 93 5.54 18.07 13.20
N ARG A 94 6.55 18.96 13.23
CA ARG A 94 6.43 20.32 12.68
C ARG A 94 6.07 20.34 11.20
N TRP A 95 6.67 19.45 10.43
CA TRP A 95 6.52 19.41 8.97
C TRP A 95 5.23 18.73 8.50
N ALA A 96 4.88 17.59 9.07
CA ALA A 96 3.72 16.80 8.68
C ALA A 96 2.44 17.19 9.43
N GLY A 97 2.54 17.97 10.51
CA GLY A 97 1.46 18.29 11.43
C GLY A 97 1.37 17.29 12.60
N ASP A 98 0.80 17.73 13.72
CA ASP A 98 0.74 16.96 14.98
C ASP A 98 0.03 15.61 14.85
N ASP A 99 -0.90 15.50 13.91
CA ASP A 99 -1.69 14.31 13.56
C ASP A 99 -1.44 13.83 12.11
N LEU A 100 -0.41 14.36 11.45
CA LEU A 100 -0.06 14.14 10.03
C LEU A 100 -1.05 14.73 9.01
N SER A 101 -1.99 15.58 9.43
CA SER A 101 -2.98 16.18 8.51
C SER A 101 -2.36 17.11 7.46
N LEU A 102 -1.29 17.85 7.77
CA LEU A 102 -0.62 18.72 6.80
C LEU A 102 0.02 17.89 5.68
N LEU A 103 0.67 16.78 6.04
CA LEU A 103 1.22 15.84 5.05
C LEU A 103 0.12 15.21 4.20
N ARG A 104 -0.99 14.77 4.81
CA ARG A 104 -2.15 14.22 4.09
C ARG A 104 -2.66 15.20 3.03
N ASP A 105 -2.87 16.45 3.43
CA ASP A 105 -3.44 17.48 2.55
C ASP A 105 -2.46 17.83 1.42
N ALA A 106 -1.17 17.94 1.73
CA ALA A 106 -0.13 18.15 0.73
C ALA A 106 0.00 16.97 -0.26
N MET A 107 -0.10 15.73 0.23
CA MET A 107 -0.11 14.52 -0.58
C MET A 107 -1.28 14.49 -1.57
N ILE A 108 -2.50 14.81 -1.11
CA ILE A 108 -3.69 14.91 -1.98
C ILE A 108 -3.49 15.99 -3.03
N ALA A 109 -3.09 17.20 -2.63
CA ALA A 109 -2.92 18.32 -3.56
C ALA A 109 -1.88 18.00 -4.65
N ARG A 110 -0.73 17.44 -4.26
CA ARG A 110 0.35 17.06 -5.17
C ARG A 110 -0.07 15.96 -6.14
N THR A 111 -0.68 14.89 -5.64
CA THR A 111 -1.08 13.75 -6.48
C THR A 111 -2.23 14.10 -7.42
N ARG A 112 -3.17 14.96 -6.98
CA ARG A 112 -4.18 15.56 -7.86
C ARG A 112 -3.54 16.35 -9.00
N ALA A 113 -2.66 17.31 -8.68
CA ALA A 113 -2.01 18.15 -9.67
C ALA A 113 -1.20 17.33 -10.69
N ALA A 114 -0.53 16.27 -10.23
CA ALA A 114 0.19 15.31 -11.07
C ALA A 114 -0.77 14.59 -12.04
N TRP A 115 -1.88 14.06 -11.54
CA TRP A 115 -2.92 13.41 -12.35
C TRP A 115 -3.56 14.34 -13.38
N GLU A 116 -3.96 15.55 -12.97
CA GLU A 116 -4.54 16.57 -13.84
C GLU A 116 -3.56 16.98 -14.96
N ALA A 117 -2.26 17.07 -14.64
CA ALA A 117 -1.21 17.34 -15.62
C ALA A 117 -0.81 16.11 -16.46
N GLY A 118 -1.40 14.93 -16.23
CA GLY A 118 -1.04 13.69 -16.93
C GLY A 118 0.39 13.21 -16.66
N ARG A 119 1.03 13.69 -15.59
CA ARG A 119 2.39 13.35 -15.18
C ARG A 119 2.34 12.48 -13.94
N ALA A 120 2.96 11.31 -13.97
CA ALA A 120 3.10 10.53 -12.75
C ALA A 120 3.97 11.29 -11.74
N GLY A 121 3.65 11.13 -10.45
CA GLY A 121 4.49 11.61 -9.36
C GLY A 121 5.72 10.72 -9.18
N ALA A 122 6.08 10.44 -7.93
CA ALA A 122 7.21 9.60 -7.56
C ALA A 122 7.13 8.16 -8.14
N ARG A 123 8.15 7.35 -7.82
CA ARG A 123 8.30 5.96 -8.26
C ARG A 123 7.04 5.13 -7.92
N ALA A 124 6.80 4.06 -8.69
CA ALA A 124 5.73 3.12 -8.40
C ALA A 124 5.88 2.55 -6.98
N GLY A 125 4.89 2.78 -6.12
CA GLY A 125 4.84 2.25 -4.76
C GLY A 125 4.20 0.86 -4.67
N GLN A 126 3.59 0.40 -5.77
CA GLN A 126 2.93 -0.91 -5.86
C GLN A 126 3.11 -1.50 -7.28
N PRO A 127 3.06 -2.84 -7.45
CA PRO A 127 3.19 -3.49 -8.75
C PRO A 127 2.25 -2.99 -9.85
N SER A 128 0.98 -2.73 -9.51
CA SER A 128 -0.02 -2.22 -10.44
C SER A 128 0.37 -0.86 -11.04
N GLN A 129 1.03 0.00 -10.27
CA GLN A 129 1.50 1.31 -10.74
C GLN A 129 2.65 1.17 -11.76
N GLY A 130 3.45 0.10 -11.68
CA GLY A 130 4.56 -0.18 -12.60
C GLY A 130 4.14 -0.79 -13.94
N ALA A 131 2.92 -1.34 -14.00
CA ALA A 131 2.36 -2.06 -15.15
C ALA A 131 1.54 -1.17 -16.10
N VAL A 132 1.40 0.12 -15.81
CA VAL A 132 0.52 1.06 -16.54
C VAL A 132 1.28 2.25 -17.13
N ARG A 133 0.62 3.00 -18.03
CA ARG A 133 1.19 4.23 -18.60
C ARG A 133 1.17 5.36 -17.55
N THR A 134 1.92 6.41 -17.82
CA THR A 134 2.14 7.55 -16.90
C THR A 134 0.86 8.18 -16.37
N ARG A 135 -0.13 8.43 -17.24
CA ARG A 135 -1.42 9.03 -16.83
C ARG A 135 -2.17 8.13 -15.84
N THR A 136 -2.29 6.84 -16.16
CA THR A 136 -2.95 5.85 -15.30
C THR A 136 -2.19 5.64 -13.99
N ARG A 137 -0.85 5.70 -14.02
CA ARG A 137 -0.05 5.70 -12.79
C ARG A 137 -0.40 6.90 -11.89
N ALA A 138 -0.49 8.09 -12.46
CA ALA A 138 -0.86 9.30 -11.71
C ALA A 138 -2.27 9.19 -11.12
N LEU A 139 -3.22 8.65 -11.88
CA LEU A 139 -4.58 8.32 -11.41
C LEU A 139 -4.55 7.37 -10.21
N LEU A 140 -3.80 6.27 -10.31
CA LEU A 140 -3.68 5.30 -9.22
C LEU A 140 -3.03 5.91 -7.98
N GLN A 141 -2.02 6.77 -8.14
CA GLN A 141 -1.37 7.48 -7.04
C GLN A 141 -2.33 8.47 -6.35
N TYR A 142 -3.13 9.21 -7.12
CA TYR A 142 -4.14 10.10 -6.56
C TYR A 142 -5.26 9.33 -5.84
N ALA A 143 -5.72 8.23 -6.42
CA ALA A 143 -6.70 7.36 -5.77
C ALA A 143 -6.15 6.74 -4.46
N THR A 144 -4.86 6.37 -4.40
CA THR A 144 -4.20 5.96 -3.16
C THR A 144 -4.21 7.10 -2.14
N ALA A 145 -3.83 8.32 -2.51
CA ALA A 145 -3.84 9.47 -1.59
C ALA A 145 -5.24 9.79 -1.04
N LEU A 146 -6.30 9.62 -1.86
CA LEU A 146 -7.68 9.76 -1.42
C LEU A 146 -8.07 8.66 -0.42
N ARG A 147 -7.69 7.39 -0.67
CA ARG A 147 -7.95 6.26 0.25
C ARG A 147 -7.26 6.46 1.59
N ASP A 148 -5.98 6.81 1.56
CA ASP A 148 -5.14 7.10 2.72
C ASP A 148 -5.69 8.26 3.58
N ALA A 149 -6.55 9.10 3.00
CA ALA A 149 -7.21 10.22 3.66
C ALA A 149 -8.68 9.96 4.02
N GLY A 150 -9.14 8.72 3.92
CA GLY A 150 -10.50 8.32 4.26
C GLY A 150 -11.56 8.61 3.19
N ARG A 151 -11.14 9.10 2.01
CA ARG A 151 -12.01 9.50 0.89
C ARG A 151 -12.23 8.37 -0.11
N TRP A 152 -12.47 7.15 0.39
CA TRP A 152 -12.66 5.98 -0.48
C TRP A 152 -13.82 6.12 -1.50
N PRO A 153 -15.00 6.69 -1.17
CA PRO A 153 -16.06 6.88 -2.16
C PRO A 153 -15.61 7.71 -3.37
N GLU A 154 -14.83 8.77 -3.12
CA GLU A 154 -14.27 9.61 -4.18
C GLU A 154 -13.22 8.87 -5.00
N ALA A 155 -12.31 8.14 -4.34
CA ALA A 155 -11.33 7.31 -5.03
C ALA A 155 -11.99 6.29 -5.96
N ILE A 156 -13.03 5.60 -5.48
CA ILE A 156 -13.79 4.61 -6.27
C ILE A 156 -14.51 5.27 -7.43
N ALA A 157 -15.19 6.40 -7.21
CA ALA A 157 -15.92 7.12 -8.25
C ALA A 157 -14.98 7.58 -9.37
N LEU A 158 -13.84 8.17 -8.99
CA LEU A 158 -12.79 8.61 -9.91
C LEU A 158 -12.24 7.44 -10.74
N LEU A 159 -11.87 6.34 -10.09
CA LEU A 159 -11.32 5.16 -10.77
C LEU A 159 -12.34 4.55 -11.75
N ARG A 160 -13.62 4.44 -11.35
CA ARG A 160 -14.69 3.94 -12.24
C ARG A 160 -14.88 4.83 -13.45
N GLN A 161 -14.98 6.15 -13.23
CA GLN A 161 -15.14 7.12 -14.32
C GLN A 161 -14.02 6.99 -15.35
N GLU A 162 -12.75 6.98 -14.92
CA GLU A 162 -11.62 6.87 -15.84
C GLU A 162 -11.55 5.48 -16.49
N ARG A 163 -11.80 4.39 -15.75
CA ARG A 163 -11.80 3.03 -16.32
C ARG A 163 -12.85 2.88 -17.41
N ASP A 164 -14.08 3.32 -17.14
CA ASP A 164 -15.24 3.10 -18.01
C ASP A 164 -15.21 4.02 -19.25
N ALA A 165 -14.49 5.15 -19.17
CA ALA A 165 -14.25 6.04 -20.31
C ALA A 165 -13.20 5.50 -21.32
N ASN A 166 -12.39 4.51 -20.93
CA ASN A 166 -11.29 4.00 -21.76
C ASN A 166 -11.63 2.62 -22.37
N PRO A 167 -11.84 2.53 -23.71
CA PRO A 167 -12.12 1.27 -24.38
C PRO A 167 -10.88 0.36 -24.44
N LEU A 168 -11.10 -0.96 -24.40
CA LEU A 168 -10.04 -1.98 -24.51
C LEU A 168 -9.62 -2.16 -25.98
N LYS A 169 -8.57 -1.45 -26.43
CA LYS A 169 -8.07 -1.54 -27.81
C LYS A 169 -6.78 -2.36 -27.95
N GLY A 170 -6.02 -2.54 -26.89
CA GLY A 170 -4.81 -3.36 -26.90
C GLY A 170 -4.31 -3.76 -25.51
N GLU A 171 -3.10 -4.35 -25.47
CA GLU A 171 -2.52 -4.93 -24.25
C GLU A 171 -2.29 -3.92 -23.13
N TRP A 172 -1.92 -2.68 -23.47
CA TRP A 172 -1.79 -1.62 -22.49
C TRP A 172 -3.13 -1.27 -21.86
N ASP A 173 -4.20 -1.18 -22.64
CA ASP A 173 -5.52 -0.84 -22.13
C ASP A 173 -6.04 -1.97 -21.22
N ARG A 174 -5.74 -3.24 -21.55
CA ARG A 174 -6.02 -4.39 -20.67
C ARG A 174 -5.25 -4.32 -19.35
N SER A 175 -3.95 -3.99 -19.39
CA SER A 175 -3.14 -3.81 -18.18
C SER A 175 -3.67 -2.69 -17.29
N GLU A 176 -4.06 -1.57 -17.90
CA GLU A 176 -4.62 -0.41 -17.22
C GLU A 176 -5.98 -0.71 -16.60
N TRP A 177 -6.86 -1.36 -17.36
CA TRP A 177 -8.17 -1.79 -16.89
C TRP A 177 -8.03 -2.74 -15.70
N SER A 178 -7.14 -3.74 -15.79
CA SER A 178 -6.84 -4.67 -14.68
C SER A 178 -6.34 -3.92 -13.45
N SER A 179 -5.32 -3.07 -13.61
CA SER A 179 -4.73 -2.32 -12.50
C SER A 179 -5.72 -1.38 -11.81
N VAL A 180 -6.59 -0.72 -12.58
CA VAL A 180 -7.64 0.14 -12.03
C VAL A 180 -8.73 -0.67 -11.32
N SER A 181 -9.14 -1.81 -11.86
CA SER A 181 -10.12 -2.69 -11.20
C SER A 181 -9.59 -3.31 -9.91
N LEU A 182 -8.32 -3.69 -9.86
CA LEU A 182 -7.65 -4.11 -8.62
C LEU A 182 -7.65 -2.97 -7.58
N ALA A 183 -7.44 -1.72 -8.00
CA ALA A 183 -7.47 -0.56 -7.11
C ALA A 183 -8.89 -0.26 -6.57
N ILE A 184 -9.93 -0.39 -7.41
CA ILE A 184 -11.34 -0.27 -7.02
C ILE A 184 -11.69 -1.35 -5.98
N ALA A 185 -11.38 -2.62 -6.30
CA ALA A 185 -11.62 -3.74 -5.40
C ALA A 185 -10.90 -3.56 -4.06
N GLY A 186 -9.63 -3.10 -4.09
CA GLY A 186 -8.88 -2.77 -2.88
C GLY A 186 -9.59 -1.73 -2.02
N ALA A 187 -10.08 -0.65 -2.61
CA ALA A 187 -10.80 0.41 -1.90
C ALA A 187 -12.16 -0.05 -1.35
N GLN A 188 -12.84 -0.97 -2.03
CA GLN A 188 -14.09 -1.58 -1.55
C GLN A 188 -13.83 -2.52 -0.38
N ALA A 189 -12.85 -3.42 -0.49
CA ALA A 189 -12.45 -4.34 0.57
C ALA A 189 -11.98 -3.58 1.81
N GLU A 190 -11.22 -2.51 1.61
CA GLU A 190 -10.83 -1.61 2.69
C GLU A 190 -12.03 -1.01 3.39
N GLN A 191 -13.16 -0.72 2.73
CA GLN A 191 -14.41 -0.26 3.38
C GLN A 191 -15.25 -1.40 3.99
N GLY A 192 -14.72 -2.62 4.07
CA GLY A 192 -15.48 -3.79 4.53
C GLY A 192 -16.49 -4.32 3.49
N ARG A 193 -16.46 -3.82 2.24
CA ARG A 193 -17.34 -4.23 1.15
C ARG A 193 -16.69 -5.35 0.34
N LEU A 194 -16.39 -6.48 1.00
CA LEU A 194 -15.66 -7.58 0.40
C LEU A 194 -16.40 -8.21 -0.80
N ASP A 195 -17.72 -8.40 -0.71
CA ASP A 195 -18.49 -8.99 -1.82
C ASP A 195 -18.48 -8.08 -3.06
N ASP A 196 -18.55 -6.75 -2.89
CA ASP A 196 -18.44 -5.80 -4.00
C ASP A 196 -17.04 -5.79 -4.63
N ALA A 197 -16.01 -5.98 -3.80
CA ALA A 197 -14.63 -6.11 -4.26
C ALA A 197 -14.46 -7.37 -5.12
N VAL A 198 -14.97 -8.51 -4.66
CA VAL A 198 -14.94 -9.78 -5.40
C VAL A 198 -15.74 -9.66 -6.70
N ALA A 199 -16.95 -9.08 -6.67
CA ALA A 199 -17.74 -8.86 -7.88
C ALA A 199 -17.02 -7.98 -8.91
N THR A 200 -16.27 -6.96 -8.46
CA THR A 200 -15.45 -6.12 -9.35
C THR A 200 -14.30 -6.91 -9.99
N LEU A 201 -13.71 -7.86 -9.26
CA LEU A 201 -12.65 -8.73 -9.77
C LEU A 201 -13.18 -9.85 -10.67
N ASP A 202 -14.40 -10.34 -10.44
CA ASP A 202 -15.05 -11.29 -11.34
C ASP A 202 -15.40 -10.62 -12.68
N ASP A 203 -15.96 -9.40 -12.65
CA ASP A 203 -16.16 -8.59 -13.86
C ASP A 203 -14.83 -8.35 -14.60
N ALA A 204 -13.76 -8.10 -13.83
CA ALA A 204 -12.42 -7.94 -14.38
C ALA A 204 -11.93 -9.19 -15.11
N ALA A 205 -12.00 -10.35 -14.45
CA ALA A 205 -11.58 -11.61 -15.03
C ALA A 205 -12.39 -11.94 -16.28
N ALA A 206 -13.72 -11.75 -16.25
CA ALA A 206 -14.59 -12.00 -17.38
C ALA A 206 -14.28 -11.09 -18.58
N ARG A 207 -14.05 -9.79 -18.33
CA ARG A 207 -13.82 -8.80 -19.40
C ARG A 207 -12.42 -8.89 -20.01
N LEU A 208 -11.45 -9.36 -19.24
CA LEU A 208 -10.06 -9.53 -19.68
C LEU A 208 -9.78 -10.92 -20.29
N ASP A 209 -10.76 -11.83 -20.21
CA ASP A 209 -10.72 -13.20 -20.75
C ASP A 209 -9.46 -13.97 -20.30
N ALA A 210 -9.02 -15.02 -20.99
CA ALA A 210 -7.83 -15.81 -20.68
C ALA A 210 -6.48 -15.06 -20.86
N SER A 211 -6.42 -13.77 -20.54
CA SER A 211 -5.19 -12.96 -20.57
C SER A 211 -4.41 -13.06 -19.24
N PRO A 212 -3.09 -12.76 -19.24
CA PRO A 212 -2.31 -12.66 -18.01
C PRO A 212 -2.89 -11.67 -16.98
N TYR A 213 -3.69 -10.71 -17.43
CA TYR A 213 -4.29 -9.68 -16.58
C TYR A 213 -5.53 -10.16 -15.83
N ALA A 214 -6.24 -11.16 -16.35
CA ALA A 214 -7.36 -11.82 -15.65
C ALA A 214 -6.85 -12.68 -14.49
N ILE A 215 -5.68 -13.32 -14.65
CA ILE A 215 -5.03 -14.11 -13.59
C ILE A 215 -4.79 -13.26 -12.34
N ASN A 216 -4.39 -12.00 -12.52
CA ASN A 216 -4.20 -11.07 -11.40
C ASN A 216 -5.51 -10.76 -10.67
N ALA A 217 -6.64 -10.70 -11.39
CA ALA A 217 -7.95 -10.46 -10.78
C ALA A 217 -8.40 -11.66 -9.94
N ASP A 218 -8.29 -12.87 -10.48
CA ASP A 218 -8.60 -14.10 -9.74
C ASP A 218 -7.67 -14.28 -8.53
N LEU A 219 -6.36 -14.06 -8.69
CA LEU A 219 -5.41 -14.18 -7.58
C LEU A 219 -5.68 -13.14 -6.48
N GLN A 220 -6.04 -11.91 -6.86
CA GLN A 220 -6.41 -10.88 -5.89
C GLN A 220 -7.71 -11.23 -5.15
N ALA A 221 -8.71 -11.78 -5.84
CA ALA A 221 -9.97 -12.23 -5.24
C ALA A 221 -9.73 -13.39 -4.27
N ALA A 222 -8.94 -14.39 -4.70
CA ALA A 222 -8.51 -15.50 -3.85
C ALA A 222 -7.85 -14.99 -2.57
N SER A 223 -6.93 -14.04 -2.70
CA SER A 223 -6.25 -13.50 -1.53
C SER A 223 -7.18 -12.72 -0.59
N MET A 224 -8.06 -11.86 -1.11
CA MET A 224 -9.01 -11.12 -0.26
C MET A 224 -9.98 -12.05 0.47
N LEU A 225 -10.51 -13.06 -0.22
CA LEU A 225 -11.38 -14.08 0.36
C LEU A 225 -10.65 -14.90 1.45
N ALA A 226 -9.41 -15.31 1.19
CA ALA A 226 -8.61 -16.06 2.15
C ALA A 226 -8.31 -15.23 3.40
N MET A 227 -7.93 -13.95 3.26
CA MET A 227 -7.71 -13.04 4.40
C MET A 227 -8.97 -12.89 5.27
N ALA A 228 -10.15 -12.91 4.65
CA ALA A 228 -11.43 -12.86 5.33
C ALA A 228 -11.91 -14.22 5.89
N GLY A 229 -11.12 -15.28 5.75
CA GLY A 229 -11.44 -16.63 6.22
C GLY A 229 -12.42 -17.41 5.34
N ARG A 230 -12.71 -16.95 4.11
CA ARG A 230 -13.59 -17.64 3.14
C ARG A 230 -12.80 -18.60 2.26
N TYR A 231 -12.18 -19.59 2.87
CA TYR A 231 -11.14 -20.41 2.22
C TYR A 231 -11.63 -21.29 1.07
N GLU A 232 -12.83 -21.86 1.13
CA GLU A 232 -13.36 -22.66 0.01
C GLU A 232 -13.63 -21.79 -1.21
N ALA A 233 -14.15 -20.57 -0.99
CA ALA A 233 -14.33 -19.61 -2.07
C ALA A 233 -12.97 -19.16 -2.63
N ALA A 234 -12.02 -18.84 -1.75
CA ALA A 234 -10.67 -18.47 -2.14
C ALA A 234 -9.98 -19.55 -2.99
N SER A 235 -10.14 -20.83 -2.63
CA SER A 235 -9.58 -21.96 -3.39
C SER A 235 -10.09 -21.96 -4.82
N ARG A 236 -11.39 -21.75 -5.05
CA ARG A 236 -11.95 -21.73 -6.42
C ARG A 236 -11.33 -20.64 -7.29
N HIS A 237 -11.10 -19.45 -6.76
CA HIS A 237 -10.41 -18.38 -7.50
C HIS A 237 -8.93 -18.72 -7.71
N PHE A 238 -8.26 -19.27 -6.69
CA PHE A 238 -6.86 -19.67 -6.80
C PHE A 238 -6.66 -20.75 -7.88
N ASP A 239 -7.51 -21.77 -7.89
CA ASP A 239 -7.43 -22.88 -8.85
C ASP A 239 -7.63 -22.38 -10.29
N ARG A 240 -8.55 -21.41 -10.52
CA ARG A 240 -8.68 -20.75 -11.83
C ARG A 240 -7.41 -20.00 -12.23
N ALA A 241 -6.85 -19.21 -11.32
CA ALA A 241 -5.61 -18.47 -11.59
C ALA A 241 -4.43 -19.42 -11.89
N GLU A 242 -4.27 -20.48 -11.11
CA GLU A 242 -3.21 -21.48 -11.29
C GLU A 242 -3.36 -22.22 -12.62
N HIS A 243 -4.58 -22.65 -12.95
CA HIS A 243 -4.88 -23.32 -14.22
C HIS A 243 -4.60 -22.42 -15.43
N ALA A 244 -5.03 -21.16 -15.37
CA ALA A 244 -4.78 -20.18 -16.43
C ALA A 244 -3.29 -19.81 -16.56
N PHE A 245 -2.55 -19.80 -15.45
CA PHE A 245 -1.12 -19.48 -15.45
C PHE A 245 -0.23 -20.62 -15.98
N ALA A 246 -0.60 -21.88 -15.72
CA ALA A 246 0.19 -23.06 -16.07
C ALA A 246 0.71 -23.09 -17.53
N PRO A 247 -0.10 -22.84 -18.58
CA PRO A 247 0.39 -22.81 -19.96
C PRO A 247 1.27 -21.59 -20.27
N LEU A 248 1.08 -20.47 -19.55
CA LEU A 248 1.82 -19.22 -19.75
C LEU A 248 3.17 -19.21 -19.04
N ALA A 249 3.32 -19.96 -17.94
CA ALA A 249 4.50 -19.95 -17.07
C ALA A 249 5.82 -20.15 -17.83
N LYS A 250 5.82 -20.98 -18.88
CA LYS A 250 7.02 -21.27 -19.70
C LYS A 250 7.47 -20.10 -20.58
N ARG A 251 6.58 -19.15 -20.86
CA ARG A 251 6.82 -18.01 -21.77
C ARG A 251 6.71 -16.66 -21.07
N ALA A 252 6.21 -16.64 -19.84
CA ALA A 252 6.04 -15.44 -19.05
C ALA A 252 7.39 -14.83 -18.67
N GLN A 253 7.57 -13.54 -18.96
CA GLN A 253 8.65 -12.77 -18.35
C GLN A 253 8.27 -12.48 -16.89
N VAL A 254 8.79 -13.30 -15.99
CA VAL A 254 8.57 -13.14 -14.55
C VAL A 254 9.72 -12.35 -13.93
N VAL A 255 9.39 -11.49 -12.96
CA VAL A 255 10.42 -10.92 -12.08
C VAL A 255 11.05 -12.08 -11.29
N PRO A 256 12.38 -12.27 -11.31
CA PRO A 256 13.03 -13.33 -10.55
C PRO A 256 12.60 -13.30 -9.08
N GLY A 257 12.29 -14.46 -8.51
CA GLY A 257 11.81 -14.60 -7.13
C GLY A 257 10.34 -14.21 -6.89
N ALA A 258 9.64 -13.56 -7.84
CA ALA A 258 8.29 -13.06 -7.58
C ALA A 258 7.20 -14.14 -7.51
N MET A 259 7.49 -15.36 -7.97
CA MET A 259 6.52 -16.47 -7.94
C MET A 259 6.11 -16.88 -6.53
N VAL A 260 6.92 -16.56 -5.51
CA VAL A 260 6.57 -16.80 -4.10
C VAL A 260 5.32 -16.04 -3.63
N GLN A 261 4.86 -15.05 -4.40
CA GLN A 261 3.55 -14.40 -4.18
C GLN A 261 2.37 -15.36 -4.40
N PHE A 262 2.44 -16.25 -5.40
CA PHE A 262 1.42 -17.30 -5.59
C PHE A 262 1.44 -18.28 -4.42
N ASP A 263 2.64 -18.69 -3.99
CA ASP A 263 2.81 -19.58 -2.84
C ASP A 263 2.23 -18.99 -1.55
N THR A 264 2.29 -17.67 -1.39
CA THR A 264 1.73 -16.97 -0.22
C THR A 264 0.21 -17.13 -0.14
N VAL A 265 -0.49 -16.90 -1.26
CA VAL A 265 -1.95 -17.07 -1.32
C VAL A 265 -2.33 -18.54 -1.15
N ARG A 266 -1.60 -19.43 -1.82
CA ARG A 266 -1.82 -20.88 -1.73
C ARG A 266 -1.63 -21.41 -0.31
N ALA A 267 -0.58 -20.97 0.39
CA ALA A 267 -0.31 -21.37 1.77
C ALA A 267 -1.47 -20.98 2.68
N CYS A 268 -2.00 -19.76 2.55
CA CYS A 268 -3.16 -19.37 3.34
C CYS A 268 -4.40 -20.21 3.03
N VAL A 269 -4.72 -20.41 1.75
CA VAL A 269 -5.87 -21.25 1.35
C VAL A 269 -5.72 -22.67 1.90
N LEU A 270 -4.57 -23.31 1.72
CA LEU A 270 -4.31 -24.65 2.21
C LEU A 270 -4.42 -24.74 3.74
N HIS A 271 -3.85 -23.77 4.46
CA HIS A 271 -3.95 -23.73 5.92
C HIS A 271 -5.41 -23.64 6.37
N GLY A 272 -6.19 -22.72 5.78
CA GLY A 272 -7.60 -22.55 6.10
C GLY A 272 -8.48 -23.77 5.77
N LEU A 273 -8.06 -24.59 4.81
CA LEU A 273 -8.67 -25.88 4.46
C LEU A 273 -8.13 -27.06 5.30
N GLY A 274 -7.34 -26.81 6.35
CA GLY A 274 -6.79 -27.83 7.24
C GLY A 274 -5.54 -28.57 6.71
N ARG A 275 -5.01 -28.17 5.55
CA ARG A 275 -3.80 -28.76 4.93
C ARG A 275 -2.53 -28.06 5.43
N THR A 276 -2.37 -28.04 6.75
CA THR A 276 -1.35 -27.22 7.45
C THR A 276 0.09 -27.61 7.12
N ALA A 277 0.38 -28.90 6.93
CA ALA A 277 1.72 -29.36 6.56
C ALA A 277 2.16 -28.84 5.18
N GLU A 278 1.24 -28.83 4.21
CA GLU A 278 1.51 -28.31 2.86
C GLU A 278 1.68 -26.79 2.88
N ALA A 279 0.83 -26.08 3.64
CA ALA A 279 1.00 -24.66 3.87
C ALA A 279 2.38 -24.34 4.47
N ALA A 280 2.81 -25.08 5.50
CA ALA A 280 4.12 -24.90 6.12
C ALA A 280 5.29 -25.11 5.14
N ALA A 281 5.19 -26.11 4.25
CA ALA A 281 6.19 -26.34 3.22
C ALA A 281 6.29 -25.15 2.24
N LEU A 282 5.17 -24.54 1.87
CA LEU A 282 5.15 -23.33 1.04
C LEU A 282 5.81 -22.14 1.75
N LEU A 283 5.50 -21.92 3.04
CA LEU A 283 6.10 -20.83 3.83
C LEU A 283 7.62 -20.97 3.93
N ALA A 284 8.12 -22.19 4.13
CA ALA A 284 9.56 -22.46 4.14
C ALA A 284 10.22 -22.09 2.80
N ARG A 285 9.57 -22.35 1.67
CA ARG A 285 10.07 -21.93 0.35
C ARG A 285 10.08 -20.41 0.19
N ILE A 286 9.05 -19.71 0.67
CA ILE A 286 9.01 -18.23 0.65
C ILE A 286 10.16 -17.66 1.47
N ASP A 287 10.45 -18.23 2.64
CA ASP A 287 11.50 -17.75 3.53
C ASP A 287 12.91 -17.95 2.97
N GLN A 288 13.12 -19.04 2.23
CA GLN A 288 14.41 -19.40 1.63
C GLN A 288 14.64 -18.77 0.24
N ALA A 289 13.59 -18.28 -0.40
CA ALA A 289 13.70 -17.68 -1.73
C ALA A 289 14.50 -16.38 -1.71
N ALA A 290 15.17 -16.07 -2.82
CA ALA A 290 15.72 -14.74 -3.04
C ALA A 290 14.59 -13.71 -3.06
N ALA A 291 14.80 -12.57 -2.40
CA ALA A 291 13.82 -11.48 -2.44
C ALA A 291 13.69 -10.95 -3.88
N PRO A 292 12.47 -10.75 -4.39
CA PRO A 292 12.29 -10.22 -5.73
C PRO A 292 12.75 -8.77 -5.80
N GLU A 293 13.51 -8.44 -6.84
CA GLU A 293 13.97 -7.06 -7.09
C GLU A 293 13.47 -6.58 -8.44
N SER A 294 12.77 -5.45 -8.46
CA SER A 294 12.42 -4.78 -9.71
C SER A 294 12.31 -3.29 -9.52
N ARG A 295 13.03 -2.54 -10.37
CA ARG A 295 12.93 -1.08 -10.33
C ARG A 295 11.58 -0.56 -10.80
N ARG A 296 10.92 -1.31 -11.68
CA ARG A 296 9.67 -0.96 -12.35
C ARG A 296 8.45 -1.37 -11.53
N TYR A 297 8.44 -2.58 -10.98
CA TYR A 297 7.25 -3.17 -10.37
C TYR A 297 7.24 -3.14 -8.85
N ALA A 298 8.34 -2.78 -8.17
CA ALA A 298 8.39 -2.71 -6.70
C ALA A 298 7.70 -3.92 -5.98
N PRO A 299 8.10 -5.17 -6.30
CA PRO A 299 7.50 -6.35 -5.69
C PRO A 299 7.71 -6.33 -4.17
N PRO A 300 6.76 -6.85 -3.38
CA PRO A 300 6.92 -6.93 -1.94
C PRO A 300 8.10 -7.85 -1.58
N PRO A 301 8.93 -7.51 -0.58
CA PRO A 301 9.95 -8.40 -0.09
C PRO A 301 9.33 -9.60 0.64
N ASN A 302 10.05 -10.73 0.70
CA ASN A 302 9.54 -11.98 1.26
C ASN A 302 9.03 -11.85 2.70
N ARG A 303 9.64 -10.98 3.52
CA ARG A 303 9.15 -10.70 4.88
C ARG A 303 7.71 -10.18 4.92
N VAL A 304 7.32 -9.31 3.98
CA VAL A 304 5.95 -8.77 3.88
C VAL A 304 4.99 -9.87 3.45
N LEU A 305 5.45 -10.80 2.61
CA LEU A 305 4.66 -11.96 2.21
C LEU A 305 4.42 -12.93 3.37
N LEU A 306 5.45 -13.18 4.18
CA LEU A 306 5.34 -14.03 5.38
C LEU A 306 4.45 -13.39 6.46
N GLU A 307 4.55 -12.07 6.66
CA GLU A 307 3.65 -11.32 7.54
C GLU A 307 2.19 -11.48 7.07
N ARG A 308 1.93 -11.23 5.79
CA ARG A 308 0.59 -11.40 5.20
C ARG A 308 0.07 -12.84 5.35
N ALA A 309 0.92 -13.84 5.14
CA ALA A 309 0.54 -15.23 5.31
C ALA A 309 0.17 -15.54 6.76
N ALA A 310 0.96 -15.09 7.74
CA ALA A 310 0.68 -15.31 9.16
C ALA A 310 -0.65 -14.64 9.60
N ILE A 311 -0.92 -13.42 9.13
CA ILE A 311 -2.21 -12.74 9.36
C ILE A 311 -3.36 -13.56 8.75
N CYS A 312 -3.20 -14.01 7.50
CA CYS A 312 -4.21 -14.75 6.77
C CYS A 312 -4.56 -16.09 7.45
N MET A 313 -3.55 -16.82 7.91
CA MET A 313 -3.69 -18.08 8.64
C MET A 313 -4.15 -17.91 10.09
N LYS A 314 -4.29 -16.66 10.57
CA LYS A 314 -4.62 -16.32 11.96
C LYS A 314 -3.60 -16.88 12.97
N ASP A 315 -2.34 -17.02 12.54
CA ASP A 315 -1.25 -17.56 13.36
C ASP A 315 -0.49 -16.41 14.05
N ALA A 316 -0.91 -16.11 15.27
CA ALA A 316 -0.32 -15.04 16.07
C ALA A 316 1.14 -15.32 16.44
N THR A 317 1.52 -16.59 16.60
CA THR A 317 2.88 -16.99 16.96
C THR A 317 3.81 -16.79 15.77
N ALA A 318 3.44 -17.28 14.59
CA ALA A 318 4.19 -17.06 13.37
C ALA A 318 4.32 -15.55 13.06
N LEU A 319 3.25 -14.78 13.24
CA LEU A 319 3.26 -13.33 13.03
C LEU A 319 4.25 -12.63 13.97
N ALA A 320 4.22 -12.96 15.26
CA ALA A 320 5.15 -12.41 16.24
C ALA A 320 6.62 -12.78 15.93
N HIS A 321 6.87 -13.99 15.41
CA HIS A 321 8.20 -14.39 14.95
C HIS A 321 8.67 -13.58 13.74
N VAL A 322 7.80 -13.34 12.75
CA VAL A 322 8.12 -12.49 11.60
C VAL A 322 8.46 -11.08 12.07
N TRP A 323 7.65 -10.48 12.95
CA TRP A 323 7.90 -9.15 13.49
C TRP A 323 9.21 -9.09 14.30
N ARG A 324 9.49 -10.08 15.15
CA ARG A 324 10.73 -10.13 15.92
C ARG A 324 11.96 -10.16 15.01
N ARG A 325 11.94 -11.02 14.00
CA ARG A 325 13.03 -11.10 13.00
C ARG A 325 13.19 -9.80 12.22
N ASP A 326 12.08 -9.15 11.87
CA ASP A 326 12.11 -7.88 11.16
C ASP A 326 12.69 -6.75 12.02
N LEU A 327 12.46 -6.75 13.34
CA LEU A 327 13.08 -5.79 14.26
C LEU A 327 14.62 -5.93 14.32
N GLU A 328 15.16 -7.15 14.23
CA GLU A 328 16.61 -7.40 14.24
C GLU A 328 17.32 -6.83 12.99
N ARG A 329 16.61 -6.77 11.86
CA ARG A 329 17.16 -6.33 10.56
C ARG A 329 16.44 -5.09 10.02
N LEU A 330 15.84 -4.31 10.92
CA LEU A 330 14.82 -3.32 10.59
C LEU A 330 15.36 -2.22 9.69
N PRO A 331 14.97 -2.17 8.39
CA PRO A 331 15.32 -1.05 7.54
C PRO A 331 14.53 0.19 7.98
N VAL A 332 15.08 1.36 7.68
CA VAL A 332 14.37 2.63 7.89
C VAL A 332 13.05 2.60 7.09
N GLY A 333 11.95 3.00 7.74
CA GLY A 333 10.63 3.06 7.10
C GLY A 333 9.95 1.70 6.89
N SER A 334 10.32 0.66 7.65
CA SER A 334 9.67 -0.65 7.55
C SER A 334 8.16 -0.58 7.85
N VAL A 335 7.33 -1.06 6.93
CA VAL A 335 5.86 -1.09 7.09
C VAL A 335 5.40 -1.93 8.30
N MET A 336 6.21 -2.89 8.75
CA MET A 336 5.92 -3.66 9.96
C MET A 336 5.71 -2.75 11.19
N LEU A 337 6.45 -1.64 11.29
CA LEU A 337 6.30 -0.66 12.37
C LEU A 337 4.94 0.05 12.38
N VAL A 338 4.21 -0.02 11.26
CA VAL A 338 2.82 0.44 11.13
C VAL A 338 1.87 -0.67 11.60
N THR A 339 1.96 -1.88 11.03
CA THR A 339 1.04 -2.99 11.33
C THR A 339 1.05 -3.41 12.80
N VAL A 340 2.24 -3.37 13.43
CA VAL A 340 2.43 -3.79 14.82
C VAL A 340 1.82 -2.80 15.83
N GLN A 341 1.42 -1.60 15.43
CA GLN A 341 0.86 -0.60 16.34
C GLN A 341 -0.47 -1.06 16.94
N PRO A 342 -0.70 -0.93 18.26
CA PRO A 342 -1.95 -1.32 18.91
C PRO A 342 -3.21 -0.67 18.30
N GLY A 343 -3.09 0.55 17.77
CA GLY A 343 -4.18 1.26 17.11
C GLY A 343 -4.44 0.87 15.66
N PHE A 344 -3.60 0.01 15.04
CA PHE A 344 -3.73 -0.35 13.63
C PHE A 344 -4.92 -1.27 13.40
N ARG A 345 -5.76 -0.93 12.43
CA ARG A 345 -6.97 -1.64 12.04
C ARG A 345 -7.03 -1.73 10.51
N GLN A 346 -7.38 -2.91 10.02
CA GLN A 346 -7.72 -3.16 8.63
C GLN A 346 -8.92 -4.12 8.59
N PRO A 347 -10.05 -3.83 7.91
CA PRO A 347 -11.29 -4.57 8.15
C PRO A 347 -11.28 -6.06 7.85
N TYR A 348 -10.43 -6.49 6.92
CA TYR A 348 -10.29 -7.90 6.57
C TYR A 348 -9.08 -8.56 7.25
N TYR A 349 -8.50 -7.90 8.27
CA TYR A 349 -7.50 -8.52 9.16
C TYR A 349 -8.19 -8.96 10.46
N ASP A 350 -7.79 -10.12 10.97
CA ASP A 350 -8.29 -10.63 12.23
C ASP A 350 -7.66 -9.85 13.40
N ALA A 351 -8.40 -8.89 13.97
CA ALA A 351 -7.90 -8.03 15.03
C ALA A 351 -7.38 -8.82 16.25
N ALA A 352 -8.05 -9.93 16.59
CA ALA A 352 -7.64 -10.77 17.71
C ALA A 352 -6.28 -11.45 17.47
N THR A 353 -5.99 -11.87 16.23
CA THR A 353 -4.67 -12.36 15.83
C THR A 353 -3.60 -11.29 16.01
N LEU A 354 -3.86 -10.06 15.57
CA LEU A 354 -2.91 -8.95 15.73
C LEU A 354 -2.62 -8.67 17.21
N GLU A 355 -3.65 -8.59 18.05
CA GLU A 355 -3.46 -8.35 19.49
C GLU A 355 -2.69 -9.50 20.18
N ARG A 356 -3.00 -10.75 19.86
CA ARG A 356 -2.24 -11.90 20.39
C ARG A 356 -0.78 -11.86 19.93
N ALA A 357 -0.51 -11.53 18.68
CA ALA A 357 0.84 -11.43 18.16
C ALA A 357 1.63 -10.31 18.86
N ARG A 358 0.99 -9.15 19.14
CA ARG A 358 1.59 -8.07 19.92
C ARG A 358 1.89 -8.50 21.35
N ALA A 359 0.98 -9.24 21.98
CA ALA A 359 1.22 -9.78 23.32
C ALA A 359 2.42 -10.73 23.37
N ILE A 360 2.61 -11.57 22.33
CA ILE A 360 3.78 -12.46 22.21
C ILE A 360 5.06 -11.68 21.90
N LEU A 361 4.98 -10.63 21.08
CA LEU A 361 6.11 -9.80 20.71
C LEU A 361 6.59 -8.94 21.89
N GLY A 362 5.66 -8.38 22.66
CA GLY A 362 5.88 -7.31 23.62
C GLY A 362 6.08 -5.95 22.95
N ALA A 363 6.89 -5.08 23.55
CA ALA A 363 7.34 -3.82 22.97
C ALA A 363 8.88 -3.73 22.98
N PRO A 364 9.60 -4.66 22.34
CA PRO A 364 11.06 -4.64 22.35
C PRO A 364 11.58 -3.44 21.54
N PRO A 365 12.68 -2.80 21.98
CA PRO A 365 13.39 -1.84 21.14
C PRO A 365 13.71 -2.46 19.76
N PRO A 366 13.68 -1.69 18.66
CA PRO A 366 13.45 -0.24 18.61
C PRO A 366 11.98 0.20 18.49
N LEU A 367 11.01 -0.69 18.73
CA LEU A 367 9.59 -0.35 18.56
C LEU A 367 9.15 0.73 19.54
N ARG A 368 8.58 1.82 19.01
CA ARG A 368 7.84 2.83 19.78
C ARG A 368 6.35 2.70 19.52
N ILE A 369 5.57 2.69 20.61
CA ILE A 369 4.12 2.80 20.53
C ILE A 369 3.74 4.25 20.25
N LEU A 370 3.00 4.46 19.17
CA LEU A 370 2.55 5.78 18.75
C LEU A 370 1.45 6.32 19.68
N PRO A 371 1.48 7.62 20.04
CA PRO A 371 0.37 8.26 20.74
C PRO A 371 -0.93 8.27 19.92
N ASP A 372 -2.08 8.33 20.61
CA ASP A 372 -3.42 8.29 20.01
C ASP A 372 -3.68 9.35 18.94
N ARG A 373 -2.98 10.49 18.98
CA ARG A 373 -3.10 11.54 17.96
C ARG A 373 -2.77 11.05 16.54
N TYR A 374 -1.99 9.97 16.39
CA TYR A 374 -1.70 9.36 15.10
C TYR A 374 -2.69 8.26 14.70
N ALA A 375 -3.65 7.90 15.56
CA ALA A 375 -4.63 6.85 15.27
C ALA A 375 -5.44 7.11 14.00
N PRO A 376 -5.86 8.36 13.67
CA PRO A 376 -6.50 8.63 12.39
C PRO A 376 -5.58 8.29 11.22
N ALA A 377 -4.35 8.83 11.18
CA ALA A 377 -3.40 8.57 10.11
C ALA A 377 -3.05 7.08 9.96
N LEU A 378 -2.91 6.37 11.08
CA LEU A 378 -2.65 4.93 11.14
C LEU A 378 -3.77 4.10 10.47
N ASN A 379 -4.99 4.62 10.45
CA ASN A 379 -6.18 3.95 9.95
C ASN A 379 -6.81 4.69 8.76
N SER A 380 -6.02 5.48 8.05
CA SER A 380 -6.45 6.24 6.87
C SER A 380 -7.66 7.15 7.12
N TRP A 381 -7.69 7.83 8.27
CA TRP A 381 -8.79 8.70 8.74
C TRP A 381 -10.18 8.07 8.65
N ARG A 382 -10.27 6.75 8.86
CA ARG A 382 -11.55 6.06 9.01
C ARG A 382 -12.31 6.47 10.26
#